data_AF-K2CBC7-F1
#
_entry.id   AF-K2CBC7-F1
#
_cell.length_a   1.000
_cell.length_b   1.000
_cell.length_c   1.000
_cell.angle_alpha   90.00
_cell.angle_beta   90.00
_cell.angle_gamma   90.00
#
_symmetry.space_group_name_H-M   'P 1'
#
loop_
_entity.id
_entity.type
_entity.pdbx_description
1 polymer ?
#
loop_
_entity_poly.entity_id
_entity_poly.type
_entity_poly.pdbx_seq_one_letter_code
_entity_poly.pdbx_strand_id
1 'polypeptide(L)'
;LPANTYSPTQYLKKASYFYPTSRDFNKDIENRVIDYNGKRTFICDGVTFINDSLWLEDDLHVMGRGIIVAAANVHLKGNVTKEEFDANGNATVFSIVARNGSIVNHYGDRDIHACLFGDKGISNPIGARMRVYGNLVVNRFDRKQCKGDLHVYYQSNHCRSSLLSMIRPIAKWDPTRYYVTFSAQTAYFKFEKL
;
A
#
# COMPACT_ATOMS: atom_id res chain seq x y z
N LEU A 1 5.58 2.49 19.40
CA LEU A 1 5.42 2.42 17.93
C LEU A 1 5.78 1.00 17.50
N PRO A 2 5.11 0.39 16.51
CA PRO A 2 5.59 -0.86 15.94
C PRO A 2 7.03 -0.65 15.48
N ALA A 3 7.93 -1.55 15.86
CA ALA A 3 9.39 -1.38 15.70
C ALA A 3 9.82 -1.13 14.24
N ASN A 4 8.95 -1.42 13.28
CA ASN A 4 9.26 -1.45 11.86
C ASN A 4 8.76 -0.21 11.07
N THR A 5 8.19 0.81 11.73
CA THR A 5 7.68 2.01 11.02
C THR A 5 8.18 3.32 11.62
N TYR A 6 8.48 4.28 10.75
CA TYR A 6 8.85 5.63 11.15
C TYR A 6 7.65 6.39 11.77
N SER A 7 7.93 7.34 12.65
CA SER A 7 6.94 8.31 13.12
C SER A 7 6.50 9.24 11.98
N PRO A 8 5.32 9.88 12.07
CA PRO A 8 4.89 10.85 11.06
C PRO A 8 5.94 11.95 10.83
N THR A 9 6.55 12.47 11.89
CA THR A 9 7.62 13.49 11.80
C THR A 9 8.87 12.97 11.08
N GLN A 10 9.22 11.68 11.25
CA GLN A 10 10.33 11.07 10.54
C GLN A 10 10.03 10.89 9.05
N TYR A 11 8.80 10.52 8.67
CA TYR A 11 8.39 10.50 7.26
C TYR A 11 8.40 11.90 6.65
N LEU A 12 7.87 12.89 7.38
CA LEU A 12 7.86 14.29 6.95
C LEU A 12 9.27 14.81 6.64
N LYS A 13 10.25 14.53 7.51
CA LYS A 13 11.66 14.92 7.29
C LYS A 13 12.33 14.22 6.11
N LYS A 14 11.79 13.08 5.67
CA LYS A 14 12.31 12.28 4.55
C LYS A 14 11.46 12.47 3.27
N ALA A 15 10.44 13.32 3.32
CA ALA A 15 9.52 13.54 2.22
C ALA A 15 10.24 14.26 1.07
N SER A 16 10.26 13.63 -0.10
CA SER A 16 10.61 14.29 -1.36
C SER A 16 9.51 15.26 -1.78
N TYR A 17 8.26 14.90 -1.47
CA TYR A 17 7.07 15.71 -1.77
C TYR A 17 6.19 15.80 -0.53
N PHE A 18 5.71 17.00 -0.24
CA PHE A 18 4.82 17.28 0.88
C PHE A 18 3.55 17.97 0.39
N TYR A 19 2.40 17.44 0.79
CA TYR A 19 1.09 18.02 0.51
C TYR A 19 0.33 18.26 1.81
N PRO A 20 -0.12 19.49 2.09
CA PRO A 20 -0.94 19.77 3.27
C PRO A 20 -2.25 19.00 3.27
N THR A 21 -2.89 18.86 2.10
CA THR A 21 -4.19 18.19 1.94
C THR A 21 -4.18 17.18 0.80
N SER A 22 -5.15 16.26 0.79
CA SER A 22 -5.34 15.36 -0.35
C SER A 22 -5.68 16.09 -1.64
N ARG A 23 -6.33 17.26 -1.54
CA ARG A 23 -6.69 18.07 -2.71
C ARG A 23 -5.46 18.63 -3.41
N ASP A 24 -4.46 19.05 -2.63
CA ASP A 24 -3.21 19.56 -3.17
C ASP A 24 -2.42 18.46 -3.88
N PHE A 25 -2.41 17.26 -3.30
CA PHE A 25 -1.84 16.07 -3.95
C PHE A 25 -2.54 15.76 -5.27
N ASN A 26 -3.87 15.63 -5.27
CA ASN A 26 -4.63 15.25 -6.47
C ASN A 26 -4.49 16.28 -7.60
N LYS A 27 -4.35 17.57 -7.28
CA LYS A 27 -4.06 18.62 -8.28
C LYS A 27 -2.67 18.50 -8.88
N ASP A 28 -1.68 18.10 -8.08
CA ASP A 28 -0.29 18.02 -8.49
C ASP A 28 0.08 16.69 -9.16
N ILE A 29 -0.77 15.66 -9.08
CA ILE A 29 -0.60 14.40 -9.81
C ILE A 29 -0.28 14.66 -11.28
N GLU A 30 -0.99 15.62 -11.89
CA GLU A 30 -0.83 16.01 -13.29
C GLU A 30 0.61 16.40 -13.65
N ASN A 31 1.34 17.05 -12.73
CA ASN A 31 2.73 17.48 -12.94
C ASN A 31 3.75 16.35 -12.75
N ARG A 32 3.31 15.22 -12.21
CA ARG A 32 4.15 14.08 -11.81
C ARG A 32 3.84 12.81 -12.59
N VAL A 33 3.01 12.95 -13.62
CA VAL A 33 2.59 11.88 -14.49
C VAL A 33 3.28 12.05 -15.83
N ILE A 34 3.76 10.94 -16.38
CA ILE A 34 4.25 10.87 -17.75
C ILE A 34 3.43 9.85 -18.53
N ASP A 35 3.44 9.98 -19.85
CA ASP A 35 3.02 8.88 -20.71
C ASP A 35 4.15 7.86 -20.80
N TYR A 36 3.89 6.63 -20.34
CA TYR A 36 4.84 5.53 -20.35
C TYR A 36 4.11 4.26 -20.77
N ASN A 37 4.62 3.57 -21.80
CA ASN A 37 3.98 2.39 -22.40
C ASN A 37 2.52 2.64 -22.84
N GLY A 38 2.19 3.85 -23.28
CA GLY A 38 0.82 4.24 -23.69
C GLY A 38 -0.15 4.37 -22.53
N LYS A 39 0.37 4.42 -21.30
CA LYS A 39 -0.40 4.62 -20.08
C LYS A 39 0.06 5.86 -19.34
N ARG A 40 -0.93 6.52 -18.78
CA ARG A 40 -0.75 7.66 -17.91
C ARG A 40 -0.19 7.22 -16.56
N THR A 41 1.12 7.38 -16.35
CA THR A 41 1.85 6.76 -15.24
C THR A 41 2.41 7.81 -14.27
N PHE A 42 1.99 7.74 -13.01
CA PHE A 42 2.49 8.56 -11.92
C PHE A 42 3.87 8.09 -11.45
N ILE A 43 4.81 9.02 -11.39
CA ILE A 43 6.17 8.77 -10.91
C ILE A 43 6.23 8.94 -9.39
N CYS A 44 6.37 7.80 -8.71
CA CYS A 44 6.53 7.76 -7.25
C CYS A 44 7.94 7.31 -6.88
N ASP A 45 8.85 8.27 -6.72
CA ASP A 45 10.19 8.03 -6.20
C ASP A 45 10.39 8.71 -4.84
N GLY A 46 10.86 7.93 -3.88
CA GLY A 46 11.05 8.39 -2.50
C GLY A 46 9.72 8.52 -1.73
N VAL A 47 9.68 9.44 -0.77
CA VAL A 47 8.52 9.56 0.14
C VAL A 47 7.64 10.72 -0.31
N THR A 48 6.38 10.45 -0.60
CA THR A 48 5.33 11.46 -0.76
C THR A 48 4.49 11.49 0.51
N PHE A 49 4.50 12.60 1.25
CA PHE A 49 3.78 12.76 2.51
C PHE A 49 2.57 13.68 2.35
N ILE A 50 1.39 13.20 2.73
CA ILE A 50 0.14 13.94 2.76
C ILE A 50 -0.25 14.14 4.23
N ASN A 51 -0.32 15.39 4.68
CA ASN A 51 -0.66 15.74 6.07
C ASN A 51 -2.17 15.76 6.34
N ASP A 52 -2.89 14.83 5.74
CA ASP A 52 -4.34 14.69 5.80
C ASP A 52 -4.72 13.22 5.51
N SER A 53 -6.01 12.92 5.50
CA SER A 53 -6.52 11.69 4.88
C SER A 53 -6.34 11.78 3.37
N LEU A 54 -5.81 10.73 2.75
CA LEU A 54 -5.63 10.65 1.31
C LEU A 54 -6.88 10.08 0.65
N TRP A 55 -7.36 10.73 -0.40
CA TRP A 55 -8.46 10.27 -1.25
C TRP A 55 -7.93 9.99 -2.65
N LEU A 56 -7.73 8.71 -2.98
CA LEU A 56 -7.44 8.26 -4.34
C LEU A 56 -8.76 8.09 -5.07
N GLU A 57 -9.22 9.18 -5.69
CA GLU A 57 -10.53 9.26 -6.32
C GLU A 57 -10.60 8.48 -7.63
N ASP A 58 -9.56 8.62 -8.45
CA ASP A 58 -9.44 7.98 -9.76
C ASP A 58 -8.43 6.82 -9.74
N ASP A 59 -8.45 6.02 -10.80
CA ASP A 59 -7.48 4.96 -11.00
C ASP A 59 -6.07 5.55 -11.09
N LEU A 60 -5.18 5.04 -10.24
CA LEU A 60 -3.79 5.48 -10.16
C LEU A 60 -2.88 4.38 -10.71
N HIS A 61 -2.18 4.70 -11.80
CA HIS A 61 -1.16 3.84 -12.35
C HIS A 61 0.23 4.37 -11.99
N VAL A 62 1.07 3.55 -11.36
CA VAL A 62 2.30 4.01 -10.69
C VAL A 62 3.56 3.30 -11.21
N MET A 63 4.66 4.04 -11.28
CA MET A 63 6.01 3.47 -11.42
C MET A 63 7.00 4.12 -10.43
N GLY A 64 8.16 3.49 -10.28
CA GLY A 64 9.26 3.97 -9.45
C GLY A 64 9.40 3.23 -8.12
N ARG A 65 10.24 3.77 -7.24
CA ARG A 65 10.55 3.18 -5.92
C ARG A 65 10.17 4.15 -4.83
N GLY A 66 8.90 4.11 -4.46
CA GLY A 66 8.33 5.14 -3.61
C GLY A 66 7.24 4.67 -2.67
N ILE A 67 6.92 5.57 -1.75
CA ILE A 67 5.92 5.37 -0.72
C ILE A 67 5.05 6.61 -0.60
N ILE A 68 3.74 6.40 -0.60
CA ILE A 68 2.76 7.44 -0.26
C ILE A 68 2.36 7.25 1.20
N VAL A 69 2.51 8.31 1.99
CA VAL A 69 2.23 8.30 3.42
C VAL A 69 1.17 9.34 3.71
N ALA A 70 -0.01 8.91 4.14
CA ALA A 70 -1.06 9.77 4.66
C ALA A 70 -0.93 9.87 6.19
N ALA A 71 -1.11 11.06 6.76
CA ALA A 71 -1.10 11.29 8.20
C ALA A 71 -2.36 10.78 8.92
N ALA A 72 -3.39 10.41 8.15
CA ALA A 72 -4.64 9.83 8.62
C ALA A 72 -5.06 8.64 7.73
N ASN A 73 -6.34 8.58 7.31
CA ASN A 73 -6.88 7.46 6.55
C ASN A 73 -6.42 7.49 5.08
N VAL A 74 -6.42 6.34 4.42
CA VAL A 74 -6.30 6.27 2.96
C VAL A 74 -7.57 5.67 2.40
N HIS A 75 -8.27 6.46 1.61
CA HIS A 75 -9.53 6.14 0.96
C HIS A 75 -9.27 5.73 -0.49
N LEU A 76 -9.60 4.49 -0.82
CA LEU A 76 -9.42 3.89 -2.14
C LEU A 76 -10.76 3.89 -2.87
N LYS A 77 -10.96 4.83 -3.79
CA LYS A 77 -12.11 4.84 -4.73
C LYS A 77 -11.72 4.34 -6.12
N GLY A 78 -10.48 4.56 -6.54
CA GLY A 78 -9.90 4.00 -7.77
C GLY A 78 -9.08 2.73 -7.53
N ASN A 79 -8.80 2.02 -8.62
CA ASN A 79 -7.79 0.96 -8.64
C ASN A 79 -6.39 1.55 -8.53
N VAL A 80 -5.46 0.78 -8.00
CA VAL A 80 -4.05 1.13 -7.96
C VAL A 80 -3.29 0.05 -8.70
N THR A 81 -2.78 0.38 -9.87
CA THR A 81 -1.98 -0.54 -10.69
C THR A 81 -0.55 -0.03 -10.78
N LYS A 82 0.38 -0.90 -11.16
CA LYS A 82 1.78 -0.53 -11.31
C LYS A 82 2.37 -1.06 -12.60
N GLU A 83 3.37 -0.38 -13.13
CA GLU A 83 4.29 -0.99 -14.10
C GLU A 83 5.26 -1.92 -13.37
N GLU A 84 5.70 -2.98 -14.01
CA GLU A 84 6.68 -3.90 -13.41
C GLU A 84 8.07 -3.27 -13.30
N PHE A 85 8.44 -2.43 -14.27
CA PHE A 85 9.74 -1.77 -14.34
C PHE A 85 9.61 -0.28 -14.63
N ASP A 86 10.48 0.53 -14.02
CA ASP A 86 10.61 1.95 -14.31
C ASP A 86 11.36 2.19 -15.64
N ALA A 87 11.44 3.45 -16.07
CA ALA A 87 12.13 3.85 -17.31
C ALA A 87 13.63 3.51 -17.33
N ASN A 88 14.23 3.23 -16.17
CA ASN A 88 15.63 2.85 -16.01
C ASN A 88 15.81 1.32 -15.90
N GLY A 89 14.74 0.54 -16.05
CA GLY A 89 14.75 -0.93 -15.93
C GLY A 89 14.77 -1.46 -14.51
N ASN A 90 14.58 -0.63 -13.49
CA ASN A 90 14.47 -1.10 -12.10
C ASN A 90 13.06 -1.59 -11.80
N ALA A 91 12.93 -2.62 -10.97
CA ALA A 91 11.62 -3.07 -10.52
C ALA A 91 10.89 -1.98 -9.73
N THR A 92 9.63 -1.75 -10.08
CA THR A 92 8.74 -0.83 -9.36
C THR A 92 8.41 -1.40 -7.99
N VAL A 93 8.65 -0.61 -6.94
CA VAL A 93 8.28 -0.94 -5.56
C VAL A 93 7.44 0.20 -5.02
N PHE A 94 6.16 -0.10 -4.77
CA PHE A 94 5.20 0.90 -4.36
C PHE A 94 4.51 0.52 -3.05
N SER A 95 4.42 1.48 -2.14
CA SER A 95 3.81 1.31 -0.83
C SER A 95 2.86 2.46 -0.49
N ILE A 96 1.79 2.15 0.22
CA ILE A 96 0.81 3.12 0.73
C ILE A 96 0.66 2.93 2.23
N VAL A 97 0.76 4.02 2.98
CA VAL A 97 0.79 4.01 4.45
C VAL A 97 -0.25 4.98 4.98
N ALA A 98 -1.24 4.46 5.69
CA ALA A 98 -2.14 5.24 6.55
C ALA A 98 -1.55 5.31 7.96
N ARG A 99 -0.87 6.42 8.28
CA ARG A 99 -0.39 6.69 9.64
C ARG A 99 -1.56 7.18 10.49
N ASN A 100 -1.68 6.69 11.72
CA ASN A 100 -2.78 7.04 12.64
C ASN A 100 -4.20 6.83 12.08
N GLY A 101 -4.33 6.10 10.97
CA GLY A 101 -5.57 5.90 10.22
C GLY A 101 -5.66 4.49 9.66
N SER A 102 -6.77 4.21 8.97
CA SER A 102 -7.03 2.92 8.32
C SER A 102 -6.94 3.03 6.80
N ILE A 103 -6.73 1.89 6.15
CA ILE A 103 -6.98 1.73 4.72
C ILE A 103 -8.48 1.47 4.55
N VAL A 104 -9.16 2.25 3.72
CA VAL A 104 -10.61 2.20 3.54
C VAL A 104 -10.93 1.95 2.08
N ASN A 105 -11.52 0.80 1.76
CA ASN A 105 -12.13 0.56 0.45
C ASN A 105 -13.48 1.31 0.37
N HIS A 106 -13.60 2.29 -0.51
CA HIS A 106 -14.81 3.10 -0.69
C HIS A 106 -15.82 2.43 -1.63
N TYR A 107 -16.20 1.19 -1.30
CA TYR A 107 -17.11 0.34 -2.09
C TYR A 107 -16.59 -0.02 -3.50
N GLY A 108 -17.19 -1.07 -4.05
CA GLY A 108 -16.84 -1.62 -5.34
C GLY A 108 -15.63 -2.55 -5.30
N ASP A 109 -15.33 -3.10 -6.47
CA ASP A 109 -14.25 -4.05 -6.65
C ASP A 109 -12.94 -3.30 -6.95
N ARG A 110 -11.92 -3.53 -6.12
CA ARG A 110 -10.64 -2.80 -6.19
C ARG A 110 -9.45 -3.73 -6.29
N ASP A 111 -8.60 -3.43 -7.27
CA ASP A 111 -7.30 -4.07 -7.44
C ASP A 111 -6.19 -3.11 -7.03
N ILE A 112 -5.41 -3.51 -6.04
CA ILE A 112 -4.42 -2.66 -5.38
C ILE A 112 -3.05 -3.33 -5.43
N HIS A 113 -2.22 -2.87 -6.37
CA HIS A 113 -0.85 -3.35 -6.60
C HIS A 113 0.14 -2.52 -5.77
N ALA A 114 0.06 -2.67 -4.44
CA ALA A 114 0.90 -1.95 -3.50
C ALA A 114 1.07 -2.72 -2.18
N CYS A 115 2.16 -2.43 -1.47
CA CYS A 115 2.27 -2.78 -0.06
C CYS A 115 1.49 -1.78 0.80
N LEU A 116 0.51 -2.25 1.55
CA LEU A 116 -0.38 -1.45 2.36
C LEU A 116 -0.01 -1.54 3.85
N PHE A 117 0.03 -0.39 4.51
CA PHE A 117 0.10 -0.30 5.96
C PHE A 117 -1.05 0.54 6.52
N GLY A 118 -1.79 0.01 7.50
CA GLY A 118 -2.84 0.74 8.21
C GLY A 118 -2.68 0.65 9.73
N ASP A 119 -2.49 1.78 10.40
CA ASP A 119 -2.33 1.81 11.87
C ASP A 119 -3.63 1.42 12.60
N LYS A 120 -4.78 1.91 12.12
CA LYS A 120 -6.10 1.58 12.66
C LYS A 120 -6.78 0.42 11.93
N GLY A 121 -6.10 -0.21 10.99
CA GLY A 121 -6.58 -1.40 10.28
C GLY A 121 -6.98 -1.17 8.84
N ILE A 122 -7.84 -2.06 8.37
CA ILE A 122 -8.42 -2.05 7.03
C ILE A 122 -9.94 -2.16 7.13
N SER A 123 -10.66 -1.41 6.31
CA SER A 123 -12.11 -1.49 6.18
C SER A 123 -12.47 -1.85 4.75
N ASN A 124 -13.33 -2.86 4.63
CA ASN A 124 -13.93 -3.29 3.37
C ASN A 124 -15.44 -3.50 3.58
N PRO A 125 -16.30 -2.66 2.99
CA PRO A 125 -17.73 -2.73 3.21
C PRO A 125 -18.33 -4.03 2.65
N ILE A 126 -19.54 -4.37 3.12
CA ILE A 126 -20.25 -5.56 2.64
C ILE A 126 -20.57 -5.42 1.14
N GLY A 127 -20.40 -6.51 0.39
CA GLY A 127 -20.62 -6.54 -1.06
C GLY A 127 -19.50 -5.89 -1.89
N ALA A 128 -18.40 -5.46 -1.28
CA ALA A 128 -17.21 -4.98 -1.98
C ALA A 128 -16.08 -6.01 -1.95
N ARG A 129 -15.34 -6.12 -3.06
CA ARG A 129 -14.16 -6.98 -3.15
C ARG A 129 -12.88 -6.16 -3.23
N MET A 130 -11.92 -6.43 -2.37
CA MET A 130 -10.60 -5.81 -2.42
C MET A 130 -9.53 -6.87 -2.64
N ARG A 131 -8.78 -6.77 -3.73
CA ARG A 131 -7.64 -7.62 -4.06
C ARG A 131 -6.35 -6.82 -3.89
N VAL A 132 -5.51 -7.21 -2.95
CA VAL A 132 -4.22 -6.59 -2.71
C VAL A 132 -3.14 -7.48 -3.30
N TYR A 133 -2.44 -6.99 -4.33
CA TYR A 133 -1.28 -7.61 -4.93
C TYR A 133 -0.02 -6.98 -4.30
N GLY A 134 0.44 -7.59 -3.22
CA GLY A 134 1.42 -6.99 -2.34
C GLY A 134 1.25 -7.47 -0.91
N ASN A 135 1.66 -6.63 0.03
CA ASN A 135 1.68 -6.99 1.45
C ASN A 135 0.69 -6.12 2.21
N LEU A 136 -0.09 -6.72 3.11
CA LEU A 136 -0.99 -5.97 3.98
C LEU A 136 -0.51 -6.10 5.43
N VAL A 137 -0.15 -4.97 6.03
CA VAL A 137 0.28 -4.90 7.43
C VAL A 137 -0.65 -3.96 8.18
N VAL A 138 -1.24 -4.45 9.27
CA VAL A 138 -2.12 -3.64 10.12
C VAL A 138 -1.78 -3.85 11.59
N ASN A 139 -1.85 -2.80 12.40
CA ASN A 139 -1.66 -2.94 13.86
C ASN A 139 -2.94 -3.36 14.56
N ARG A 140 -4.10 -3.04 13.97
CA ARG A 140 -5.42 -3.40 14.48
C ARG A 140 -6.24 -3.99 13.35
N PHE A 141 -6.99 -5.04 13.62
CA PHE A 141 -7.92 -5.62 12.66
C PHE A 141 -9.29 -5.76 13.31
N ASP A 142 -10.26 -4.99 12.82
CA ASP A 142 -11.66 -5.09 13.24
C ASP A 142 -12.47 -5.82 12.18
N ARG A 143 -12.88 -7.05 12.51
CA ARG A 143 -13.72 -7.88 11.63
C ARG A 143 -15.04 -7.19 11.28
N LYS A 144 -15.59 -6.34 12.16
CA LYS A 144 -16.84 -5.62 11.88
C LYS A 144 -16.67 -4.59 10.77
N GLN A 145 -15.46 -4.09 10.54
CA GLN A 145 -15.16 -3.12 9.48
C GLN A 145 -14.74 -3.76 8.17
N CYS A 146 -14.42 -5.06 8.16
CA CYS A 146 -14.03 -5.83 6.98
C CYS A 146 -15.09 -6.93 6.71
N LYS A 147 -16.27 -6.51 6.23
CA LYS A 147 -17.43 -7.39 5.96
C LYS A 147 -17.46 -7.93 4.54
N GLY A 148 -16.80 -7.27 3.58
CA GLY A 148 -16.67 -7.74 2.21
C GLY A 148 -15.48 -8.68 2.01
N ASP A 149 -15.25 -9.08 0.77
CA ASP A 149 -14.20 -10.03 0.39
C ASP A 149 -12.84 -9.33 0.28
N LEU A 150 -11.90 -9.69 1.15
CA LEU A 150 -10.52 -9.20 1.11
C LEU A 150 -9.58 -10.35 0.73
N HIS A 151 -8.95 -10.24 -0.45
CA HIS A 151 -7.94 -11.17 -0.92
C HIS A 151 -6.57 -10.47 -0.88
N VAL A 152 -5.57 -11.13 -0.28
CA VAL A 152 -4.20 -10.63 -0.24
C VAL A 152 -3.29 -11.65 -0.94
N TYR A 153 -2.76 -11.25 -2.08
CA TYR A 153 -1.77 -11.98 -2.85
C TYR A 153 -0.38 -11.51 -2.43
N TYR A 154 0.21 -12.22 -1.48
CA TYR A 154 1.52 -11.89 -0.92
C TYR A 154 2.63 -11.91 -1.99
N GLN A 155 3.40 -10.82 -2.06
CA GLN A 155 4.53 -10.67 -2.99
C GLN A 155 5.80 -10.32 -2.21
N SER A 156 6.68 -11.31 -2.08
CA SER A 156 7.91 -11.23 -1.26
C SER A 156 8.92 -10.22 -1.80
N ASN A 157 9.02 -10.10 -3.13
CA ASN A 157 9.88 -9.16 -3.84
C ASN A 157 9.59 -7.69 -3.52
N HIS A 158 8.36 -7.37 -3.08
CA HIS A 158 7.94 -6.02 -2.68
C HIS A 158 8.19 -5.72 -1.19
N CYS A 159 8.51 -6.73 -0.37
CA CYS A 159 8.90 -6.62 1.04
C CYS A 159 10.43 -6.71 1.17
N ARG A 160 11.17 -5.66 0.79
CA ARG A 160 12.63 -5.65 0.96
C ARG A 160 13.03 -4.95 2.25
N SER A 161 13.05 -5.72 3.35
CA SER A 161 13.50 -5.22 4.67
C SER A 161 14.98 -5.51 4.97
N SER A 162 15.68 -6.34 4.18
CA SER A 162 17.12 -6.63 4.39
C SER A 162 17.85 -7.14 3.15
N LEU A 163 19.19 -7.04 3.14
CA LEU A 163 20.07 -7.58 2.10
C LEU A 163 19.85 -9.09 1.85
N LEU A 164 19.51 -9.85 2.90
CA LEU A 164 19.26 -11.29 2.82
C LEU A 164 17.99 -11.64 2.04
N SER A 165 17.02 -10.72 1.94
CA SER A 165 15.85 -10.90 1.06
C SER A 165 16.20 -10.70 -0.43
N MET A 166 17.43 -10.28 -0.75
CA MET A 166 17.92 -10.20 -2.15
C MET A 166 18.57 -11.50 -2.61
N ILE A 167 19.05 -12.32 -1.67
CA ILE A 167 19.94 -13.46 -1.97
C ILE A 167 19.15 -14.76 -2.03
N ARG A 168 17.94 -14.82 -1.45
CA ARG A 168 17.14 -16.06 -1.42
C ARG A 168 15.69 -15.81 -1.84
N PRO A 169 15.12 -16.66 -2.72
CA PRO A 169 13.69 -16.64 -3.04
C PRO A 169 12.81 -17.06 -1.86
N ILE A 170 13.42 -17.51 -0.75
CA ILE A 170 12.76 -17.96 0.47
C ILE A 170 13.37 -17.16 1.64
N ALA A 171 12.58 -16.28 2.25
CA ALA A 171 12.98 -15.58 3.46
C ALA A 171 13.04 -16.60 4.63
N LYS A 172 14.10 -16.53 5.44
CA LYS A 172 14.17 -17.30 6.69
C LYS A 172 13.16 -16.68 7.67
N TRP A 173 12.12 -17.43 7.99
CA TRP A 173 11.09 -17.06 8.97
C TRP A 173 11.76 -16.82 10.33
N ASP A 174 11.67 -15.58 10.83
CA ASP A 174 12.08 -15.22 12.19
C ASP A 174 10.81 -15.02 13.03
N PRO A 175 10.45 -15.98 13.90
CA PRO A 175 9.23 -15.93 14.71
C PRO A 175 9.17 -14.73 15.65
N THR A 176 10.29 -14.06 15.92
CA THR A 176 10.35 -12.95 16.87
C THR A 176 9.98 -11.59 16.25
N ARG A 177 9.89 -11.48 14.92
CA ARG A 177 9.69 -10.20 14.22
C ARG A 177 8.29 -9.96 13.67
N TYR A 178 7.47 -10.99 13.56
CA TYR A 178 6.14 -10.90 12.96
C TYR A 178 5.13 -11.74 13.75
N TYR A 179 4.20 -11.08 14.44
CA TYR A 179 3.01 -11.74 14.97
C TYR A 179 2.02 -11.92 13.82
N VAL A 180 1.90 -13.13 13.30
CA VAL A 180 0.79 -13.49 12.41
C VAL A 180 -0.29 -14.11 13.28
N THR A 181 -1.31 -13.33 13.63
CA THR A 181 -2.53 -13.85 14.23
C THR A 181 -3.51 -14.21 13.14
N PHE A 182 -3.73 -15.50 12.94
CA PHE A 182 -4.82 -16.01 12.11
C PHE A 182 -6.11 -16.01 12.94
N SER A 183 -7.18 -15.42 12.42
CA SER A 183 -8.50 -15.53 13.03
C SER A 183 -8.99 -16.98 12.87
N ALA A 184 -9.49 -17.59 13.96
CA ALA A 184 -9.95 -18.98 14.01
C ALA A 184 -11.16 -19.31 13.11
N GLN A 185 -11.65 -18.36 12.29
CA GLN A 185 -12.89 -18.52 11.49
C GLN A 185 -12.81 -17.87 10.10
N THR A 186 -11.77 -18.16 9.32
CA THR A 186 -11.88 -18.09 7.85
C THR A 186 -12.27 -19.47 7.35
N ALA A 187 -13.44 -19.59 6.71
CA ALA A 187 -13.99 -20.86 6.24
C ALA A 187 -13.07 -21.62 5.25
N TYR A 188 -12.12 -20.92 4.62
CA TYR A 188 -11.11 -21.52 3.76
C TYR A 188 -9.94 -20.55 3.61
N PHE A 189 -8.71 -21.08 3.61
CA PHE A 189 -7.53 -20.36 3.14
C PHE A 189 -6.77 -21.30 2.20
N LYS A 190 -6.25 -20.75 1.09
CA LYS A 190 -5.47 -21.51 0.10
C LYS A 190 -4.24 -20.73 -0.26
N PHE A 191 -3.08 -21.39 -0.20
CA PHE A 191 -1.86 -20.89 -0.78
C PHE A 191 -1.84 -21.30 -2.25
N GLU A 192 -2.00 -20.33 -3.15
CA GLU A 192 -1.74 -20.54 -4.56
C GLU A 192 -0.42 -19.86 -4.91
N LYS A 193 0.51 -20.66 -5.44
CA LYS A 193 1.76 -20.18 -6.00
C LYS A 193 1.47 -19.85 -7.46
N LEU A 194 1.63 -18.58 -7.84
CA LEU A 194 1.75 -18.17 -9.25
C LEU A 194 3.13 -18.58 -9.78
#